data_AF-A0A2P5KAK5-F1
#
_entry.id   AF-A0A2P5KAK5-F1
#
_cell.length_a   1.000
_cell.length_b   1.000
_cell.length_c   1.000
_cell.angle_alpha   90.00
_cell.angle_beta   90.00
_cell.angle_gamma   90.00
#
_symmetry.space_group_name_H-M   'P 1'
#
loop_
_entity.id
_entity.type
_entity.pdbx_description
1 polymer ?
#
loop_
_entity_poly.entity_id
_entity_poly.type
_entity_poly.pdbx_seq_one_letter_code
_entity_poly.pdbx_strand_id
1 'polypeptide(L)'
;MNPLTYLLNWARAHRVPSSGNDGRPAAHGQRAAILVSGACALGLAACATPDVPPSNSTLPASLQAKPVEVLQEVFRVHGNETYVCQRNGNQLSWHATGTLATLVDASRHSAGVISPGGYFIATDGSYVVTRLLAQEIISASTLPWQRLTAVQSSAEPGEAGRFANITSIQRVHTSGGLPPDPACSVERTALYVPYSATYLFYRRGQPFTPGDVTTDVSQQAVEANCKSEMPACEAK
;
A
#
# COMPACT_ATOMS: atom_id res chain seq x y z
N MET A 1 19.24 -14.56 14.82
CA MET A 1 18.68 -15.37 13.71
C MET A 1 18.95 -14.64 12.41
N ASN A 2 19.59 -15.29 11.43
CA ASN A 2 20.11 -14.64 10.22
C ASN A 2 18.98 -14.38 9.21
N PRO A 3 18.78 -13.13 8.74
CA PRO A 3 17.69 -12.77 7.81
C PRO A 3 17.77 -13.46 6.44
N LEU A 4 18.97 -13.89 6.02
CA LEU A 4 19.17 -14.60 4.75
C LEU A 4 18.50 -15.98 4.71
N THR A 5 18.41 -16.67 5.85
CA THR A 5 17.80 -18.00 5.91
C THR A 5 16.28 -17.95 5.75
N TYR A 6 15.64 -16.84 6.11
CA TYR A 6 14.19 -16.65 5.95
C TYR A 6 13.80 -16.43 4.48
N LEU A 7 14.56 -15.61 3.76
CA LEU A 7 14.34 -15.34 2.33
C LEU A 7 14.57 -16.59 1.46
N LEU A 8 15.58 -17.40 1.78
CA LEU A 8 15.89 -18.64 1.06
C LEU A 8 14.82 -19.72 1.26
N ASN A 9 14.19 -19.79 2.44
CA ASN A 9 13.10 -20.73 2.70
C ASN A 9 11.78 -20.30 2.04
N TRP A 10 11.51 -18.99 1.98
CA TRP A 10 10.32 -18.46 1.29
C TRP A 10 10.35 -18.71 -0.23
N ALA A 11 11.49 -18.46 -0.88
CA ALA A 11 11.62 -18.65 -2.34
C ALA A 11 11.43 -20.11 -2.79
N ARG A 12 11.68 -21.08 -1.90
CA ARG A 12 11.54 -22.51 -2.19
C ARG A 12 10.09 -23.01 -2.09
N ALA A 13 9.25 -22.32 -1.31
CA ALA A 13 7.84 -22.70 -1.08
C ALA A 13 6.88 -22.21 -2.17
N HIS A 14 7.28 -21.25 -3.01
CA HIS A 14 6.40 -20.61 -4.01
C HIS A 14 6.79 -20.90 -5.47
N ARG A 15 7.49 -22.01 -5.73
CA ARG A 15 7.76 -22.46 -7.10
C ARG A 15 6.46 -23.06 -7.69
N VAL A 16 5.76 -22.27 -8.49
CA VAL A 16 4.57 -22.69 -9.26
C VAL A 16 4.97 -23.84 -10.21
N PRO A 17 4.28 -24.98 -10.21
CA PRO A 17 4.53 -26.02 -11.20
C PRO A 17 4.05 -25.52 -12.57
N SER A 18 4.92 -25.50 -13.58
CA SER A 18 4.51 -25.28 -14.96
C SER A 18 3.69 -26.49 -15.42
N SER A 19 2.41 -26.32 -15.73
CA SER A 19 1.61 -27.37 -16.36
C SER A 19 2.13 -27.60 -17.78
N GLY A 20 2.81 -28.72 -17.99
CA GLY A 20 3.14 -29.22 -19.32
C GLY A 20 1.86 -29.55 -20.08
N ASN A 21 1.74 -28.99 -21.27
CA ASN A 21 0.58 -29.16 -22.15
C ASN A 21 0.85 -30.37 -23.07
N ASP A 22 0.54 -31.58 -22.62
CA ASP A 22 0.62 -32.78 -23.45
C ASP A 22 -0.66 -32.94 -24.28
N GLY A 23 -0.59 -32.47 -25.53
CA GLY A 23 -1.60 -32.73 -26.54
C GLY A 23 -1.52 -34.18 -27.07
N ARG A 24 -2.58 -34.96 -26.87
CA ARG A 24 -2.91 -36.13 -27.69
C ARG A 24 -4.39 -36.05 -28.10
N PRO A 25 -4.73 -36.17 -29.40
CA PRO A 25 -6.12 -36.25 -29.81
C PRO A 25 -6.59 -37.71 -29.75
N ALA A 26 -7.70 -37.96 -29.08
CA ALA A 26 -8.47 -39.19 -29.21
C ALA A 26 -9.78 -38.85 -29.92
N ALA A 27 -9.85 -39.21 -31.20
CA ALA A 27 -11.07 -39.21 -31.98
C ALA A 27 -12.01 -40.30 -31.45
N HIS A 28 -13.25 -39.97 -31.13
CA HIS A 28 -14.41 -40.85 -31.23
C HIS A 28 -15.61 -40.00 -31.60
N GLY A 29 -16.17 -40.26 -32.77
CA GLY A 29 -17.34 -39.56 -33.27
C GLY A 29 -18.59 -40.03 -32.55
N GLN A 30 -19.51 -39.08 -32.35
CA GLN A 30 -20.94 -39.34 -32.43
C GLN A 30 -21.65 -38.04 -32.80
N ARG A 31 -22.41 -38.12 -33.90
CA ARG A 31 -23.21 -37.05 -34.46
C ARG A 31 -24.45 -36.85 -33.59
N ALA A 32 -24.68 -35.62 -33.14
CA ALA A 32 -26.01 -35.13 -32.82
C ALA A 32 -26.05 -33.62 -33.07
N ALA A 33 -26.68 -33.23 -34.17
CA ALA A 33 -27.00 -31.86 -34.50
C ALA A 33 -28.26 -31.46 -33.71
N ILE A 34 -28.16 -30.46 -32.82
CA ILE A 34 -29.32 -29.73 -32.30
C ILE A 34 -28.95 -28.23 -32.19
N LEU A 35 -29.46 -27.50 -33.18
CA LEU A 35 -30.10 -26.18 -33.15
C LEU A 35 -29.61 -25.11 -32.14
N VAL A 36 -28.99 -24.10 -32.74
CA VAL A 36 -28.97 -22.66 -32.41
C VAL A 36 -29.98 -22.24 -31.35
N SER A 37 -29.48 -21.70 -30.25
CA SER A 37 -30.17 -20.67 -29.46
C SER A 37 -29.12 -19.64 -29.05
N GLY A 38 -29.13 -18.51 -29.75
CA GLY A 38 -28.31 -17.35 -29.42
C GLY A 38 -28.74 -16.77 -28.08
N ALA A 39 -28.02 -17.11 -27.03
CA ALA A 39 -28.14 -16.43 -25.76
C ALA A 39 -27.40 -15.09 -25.89
N CYS A 40 -28.18 -14.01 -25.94
CA CYS A 40 -27.72 -12.63 -25.83
C CYS A 40 -26.85 -12.50 -24.55
N ALA A 41 -25.53 -12.49 -24.71
CA ALA A 41 -24.61 -12.15 -23.65
C ALA A 41 -24.67 -10.64 -23.43
N LEU A 42 -25.65 -10.18 -22.65
CA LEU A 42 -25.71 -8.82 -22.13
C LEU A 42 -24.53 -8.65 -21.16
N GLY A 43 -23.46 -8.04 -21.67
CA GLY A 43 -22.28 -7.69 -20.88
C GLY A 43 -22.67 -6.74 -19.74
N LEU A 44 -22.54 -7.22 -18.51
CA LEU A 44 -22.53 -6.37 -17.34
C LEU A 44 -21.21 -5.56 -17.38
N ALA A 45 -21.26 -4.40 -18.02
CA ALA A 45 -20.26 -3.37 -17.81
C ALA A 45 -20.41 -2.89 -16.35
N ALA A 46 -19.74 -3.57 -15.43
CA ALA A 46 -19.59 -3.10 -14.07
C ALA A 46 -18.79 -1.79 -14.13
N CYS A 47 -19.48 -0.67 -13.98
CA CYS A 47 -18.84 0.63 -13.79
C CYS A 47 -18.00 0.54 -12.52
N ALA A 48 -16.70 0.29 -12.66
CA ALA A 48 -15.76 0.43 -11.57
C ALA A 48 -15.67 1.92 -11.24
N THR A 49 -16.41 2.36 -10.23
CA THR A 49 -16.28 3.72 -9.71
C THR A 49 -14.83 3.91 -9.25
N PRO A 50 -14.15 4.99 -9.68
CA PRO A 50 -12.84 5.30 -9.15
C PRO A 50 -12.95 5.46 -7.64
N ASP A 51 -12.10 4.75 -6.90
CA ASP A 51 -12.04 4.84 -5.44
C ASP A 51 -11.30 6.12 -5.08
N VAL A 52 -12.08 7.16 -4.79
CA VAL A 52 -11.55 8.46 -4.37
C VAL A 52 -11.21 8.34 -2.88
N PRO A 53 -9.94 8.59 -2.48
CA PRO A 53 -9.58 8.58 -1.07
C PRO A 53 -10.39 9.62 -0.29
N PRO A 54 -10.74 9.36 0.98
CA PRO A 54 -11.49 10.31 1.78
C PRO A 54 -10.66 11.60 1.97
N SER A 55 -11.32 12.76 1.95
CA SER A 55 -10.63 14.02 2.22
C SER A 55 -10.26 14.12 3.70
N ASN A 56 -9.16 14.82 4.01
CA ASN A 56 -8.72 14.99 5.40
C ASN A 56 -9.82 15.56 6.31
N SER A 57 -10.65 16.48 5.81
CA SER A 57 -11.75 17.10 6.55
C SER A 57 -12.89 16.15 6.91
N THR A 58 -13.01 15.01 6.23
CA THR A 58 -14.05 14.00 6.52
C THR A 58 -13.63 13.00 7.60
N LEU A 59 -12.33 12.97 7.96
CA LEU A 59 -11.84 12.11 9.02
C LEU A 59 -12.20 12.68 10.41
N PRO A 60 -12.39 11.82 11.43
CA PRO A 60 -12.47 12.25 12.82
C PRO A 60 -11.32 13.17 13.19
N ALA A 61 -11.58 14.20 14.01
CA ALA A 61 -10.63 15.26 14.31
C ALA A 61 -9.26 14.75 14.81
N SER A 62 -9.24 13.70 15.63
CA SER A 62 -8.02 13.08 16.15
C SER A 62 -7.15 12.41 15.06
N LEU A 63 -7.78 12.02 13.95
CA LEU A 63 -7.14 11.31 12.85
C LEU A 63 -6.68 12.23 11.72
N GLN A 64 -7.14 13.49 11.68
CA GLN A 64 -6.81 14.42 10.60
C GLN A 64 -5.32 14.74 10.56
N ALA A 65 -4.73 14.69 9.36
CA ALA A 65 -3.39 15.20 9.09
C ALA A 65 -3.28 16.69 9.46
N LYS A 66 -2.09 17.12 9.91
CA LYS A 66 -1.83 18.53 10.23
C LYS A 66 -1.88 19.39 8.97
N PRO A 67 -2.15 20.70 9.06
CA PRO A 67 -2.17 21.58 7.89
C PRO A 67 -0.88 21.59 7.05
N VAL A 68 0.28 21.35 7.68
CA VAL A 68 1.59 21.27 7.00
C VAL A 68 1.81 19.93 6.29
N GLU A 69 0.94 18.94 6.50
CA GLU A 69 1.07 17.62 5.92
C GLU A 69 0.23 17.52 4.65
N VAL A 70 0.84 17.05 3.57
CA VAL A 70 0.20 16.89 2.26
C VAL A 70 0.08 15.39 1.96
N LEU A 71 -1.11 14.96 1.54
CA LEU A 71 -1.34 13.59 1.09
C LEU A 71 -0.51 13.34 -0.17
N GLN A 72 0.25 12.26 -0.18
CA GLN A 72 1.13 11.92 -1.29
C GLN A 72 0.74 10.61 -1.96
N GLU A 73 0.44 9.60 -1.15
CA GLU A 73 0.16 8.26 -1.65
C GLU A 73 -1.01 7.63 -0.89
N VAL A 74 -1.74 6.79 -1.61
CA VAL A 74 -2.85 6.02 -1.10
C VAL A 74 -2.63 4.57 -1.47
N PHE A 75 -2.68 3.69 -0.46
CA PHE A 75 -2.54 2.27 -0.65
C PHE A 75 -3.77 1.53 -0.16
N ARG A 76 -4.24 0.59 -0.96
CA ARG A 76 -5.12 -0.46 -0.49
C ARG A 76 -4.28 -1.55 0.14
N VAL A 77 -4.79 -2.15 1.20
CA VAL A 77 -4.09 -3.16 1.97
C VAL A 77 -4.96 -4.38 2.12
N HIS A 78 -4.36 -5.54 1.89
CA HIS A 78 -4.94 -6.85 2.16
C HIS A 78 -3.89 -7.73 2.84
N GLY A 79 -4.30 -8.41 3.91
CA GLY A 79 -3.41 -9.29 4.66
C GLY A 79 -4.07 -9.76 5.94
N ASN A 80 -3.30 -9.81 7.01
CA ASN A 80 -3.78 -10.26 8.31
C ASN A 80 -3.39 -9.29 9.41
N GLU A 81 -4.30 -9.09 10.36
CA GLU A 81 -3.90 -8.65 11.70
C GLU A 81 -3.43 -9.89 12.47
N THR A 82 -2.32 -9.74 13.17
CA THR A 82 -1.66 -10.85 13.85
C THR A 82 -1.85 -10.73 15.35
N TYR A 83 -2.06 -11.87 16.00
CA TYR A 83 -2.26 -11.97 17.44
C TYR A 83 -1.41 -13.09 18.02
N VAL A 84 -1.06 -12.94 19.30
CA VAL A 84 -0.52 -14.02 20.11
C VAL A 84 -1.37 -14.19 21.36
N CYS A 85 -1.67 -15.43 21.72
CA CYS A 85 -2.34 -15.74 22.97
C CYS A 85 -1.37 -15.50 24.13
N GLN A 86 -1.69 -14.57 25.02
CA GLN A 86 -0.87 -14.30 26.20
C GLN A 86 -1.66 -14.53 27.47
N ARG A 87 -0.94 -14.94 28.51
CA ARG A 87 -1.46 -15.09 29.86
C ARG A 87 -1.33 -13.78 30.62
N ASN A 88 -2.43 -13.33 31.19
CA ASN A 88 -2.46 -12.27 32.19
C ASN A 88 -3.11 -12.81 33.47
N GLY A 89 -2.28 -13.16 34.46
CA GLY A 89 -2.72 -13.89 35.64
C GLY A 89 -3.26 -15.28 35.27
N ASN A 90 -4.53 -15.52 35.59
CA ASN A 90 -5.21 -16.80 35.31
C ASN A 90 -6.01 -16.80 34.00
N GLN A 91 -6.03 -15.67 33.27
CA GLN A 91 -6.79 -15.52 32.03
C GLN A 91 -5.86 -15.56 30.81
N LEU A 92 -6.30 -16.23 29.76
CA LEU A 92 -5.71 -16.18 28.43
C LEU A 92 -6.52 -15.22 27.55
N SER A 93 -5.82 -14.36 26.82
CA SER A 93 -6.44 -13.40 25.90
C SER A 93 -5.59 -13.23 24.63
N TRP A 94 -6.24 -12.83 23.55
CA TRP A 94 -5.56 -12.45 22.32
C TRP A 94 -4.93 -11.06 22.48
N HIS A 95 -3.62 -10.96 22.20
CA HIS A 95 -2.91 -9.68 22.15
C HIS A 95 -2.45 -9.42 20.73
N ALA A 96 -2.81 -8.25 20.18
CA ALA A 96 -2.40 -7.86 18.85
C ALA A 96 -0.88 -7.68 18.78
N THR A 97 -0.24 -8.28 17.78
CA THR A 97 1.18 -8.10 17.46
C THR A 97 1.39 -7.12 16.31
N GLY A 98 0.33 -6.82 15.55
CA GLY A 98 0.28 -5.82 14.49
C GLY A 98 -0.15 -6.39 13.14
N THR A 99 0.02 -5.61 12.08
CA THR A 99 -0.43 -5.97 10.74
C THR A 99 0.67 -6.64 9.92
N LEU A 100 0.34 -7.73 9.24
CA LEU A 100 1.17 -8.38 8.21
C LEU A 100 0.41 -8.37 6.88
N ALA A 101 0.78 -7.48 5.97
CA ALA A 101 -0.03 -7.24 4.76
C ALA A 101 0.76 -6.67 3.58
N THR A 102 0.17 -6.69 2.39
CA THR A 102 0.72 -6.07 1.18
C THR A 102 0.10 -4.69 0.95
N LEU A 103 0.94 -3.72 0.60
CA LEU A 103 0.52 -2.40 0.11
C LEU A 103 0.31 -2.48 -1.41
N VAL A 104 -0.86 -2.07 -1.89
CA VAL A 104 -1.24 -2.08 -3.30
C VAL A 104 -1.56 -0.66 -3.74
N ASP A 105 -0.88 -0.18 -4.79
CA ASP A 105 -1.07 1.17 -5.30
C ASP A 105 -2.30 1.29 -6.22
N ALA A 106 -2.57 2.52 -6.69
CA ALA A 106 -3.69 2.81 -7.58
C ALA A 106 -3.64 2.06 -8.92
N SER A 107 -2.45 1.68 -9.37
CA SER A 107 -2.21 0.88 -10.58
C SER A 107 -2.39 -0.63 -10.33
N ARG A 108 -2.76 -1.02 -9.10
CA ARG A 108 -2.90 -2.41 -8.63
C ARG A 108 -1.58 -3.18 -8.61
N HIS A 109 -0.45 -2.49 -8.50
CA HIS A 109 0.84 -3.12 -8.29
C HIS A 109 1.16 -3.21 -6.80
N SER A 110 1.91 -4.24 -6.43
CA SER A 110 2.50 -4.32 -5.09
C SER A 110 3.51 -3.19 -4.93
N ALA A 111 3.30 -2.36 -3.93
CA ALA A 111 4.12 -1.20 -3.60
C ALA A 111 5.06 -1.47 -2.42
N GLY A 112 4.82 -2.55 -1.68
CA GLY A 112 5.54 -2.88 -0.46
C GLY A 112 4.74 -3.77 0.48
N VAL A 113 5.22 -3.86 1.71
CA VAL A 113 4.62 -4.66 2.78
C VAL A 113 4.51 -3.87 4.08
N ILE A 114 3.55 -4.26 4.91
CA ILE A 114 3.43 -3.89 6.31
C ILE A 114 3.86 -5.10 7.13
N SER A 115 4.71 -4.88 8.12
CA SER A 115 5.17 -5.90 9.06
C SER A 115 4.80 -5.52 10.51
N PRO A 116 4.54 -6.50 11.39
CA PRO A 116 4.30 -6.27 12.80
C PRO A 116 5.33 -5.33 13.44
N GLY A 117 4.90 -4.52 14.41
CA GLY A 117 5.72 -3.45 15.00
C GLY A 117 5.68 -2.11 14.28
N GLY A 118 4.80 -1.95 13.27
CA GLY A 118 4.57 -0.65 12.62
C GLY A 118 5.57 -0.32 11.51
N TYR A 119 6.14 -1.35 10.87
CA TYR A 119 7.08 -1.22 9.76
C TYR A 119 6.34 -1.21 8.43
N PHE A 120 6.68 -0.24 7.59
CA PHE A 120 6.24 -0.14 6.20
C PHE A 120 7.48 -0.18 5.33
N ILE A 121 7.56 -1.13 4.40
CA ILE A 121 8.76 -1.37 3.58
C ILE A 121 8.32 -1.37 2.12
N ALA A 122 8.83 -0.44 1.33
CA ALA A 122 8.53 -0.32 -0.09
C ALA A 122 9.37 -1.30 -0.93
N THR A 123 8.94 -1.54 -2.15
CA THR A 123 9.66 -2.41 -3.11
C THR A 123 11.02 -1.86 -3.55
N ASP A 124 11.25 -0.56 -3.41
CA ASP A 124 12.55 0.08 -3.67
C ASP A 124 13.53 -0.04 -2.48
N GLY A 125 13.12 -0.71 -1.39
CA GLY A 125 13.91 -0.88 -0.17
C GLY A 125 13.78 0.25 0.84
N SER A 126 13.11 1.35 0.50
CA SER A 126 12.82 2.42 1.46
C SER A 126 11.83 1.94 2.52
N TYR A 127 11.94 2.46 3.74
CA TYR A 127 11.08 2.06 4.85
C TYR A 127 10.71 3.24 5.75
N VAL A 128 9.61 3.08 6.47
CA VAL A 128 9.23 3.95 7.58
C VAL A 128 8.73 3.09 8.75
N VAL A 129 9.20 3.41 9.94
CA VAL A 129 8.73 2.84 11.21
C VAL A 129 7.84 3.87 11.86
N THR A 130 6.71 3.40 12.40
CA THR A 130 5.69 4.27 12.96
C THR A 130 5.30 3.86 14.38
N ARG A 131 4.66 4.80 15.08
CA ARG A 131 3.94 4.52 16.33
C ARG A 131 2.53 5.08 16.26
N LEU A 132 1.64 4.54 17.07
CA LEU A 132 0.29 5.06 17.23
C LEU A 132 0.33 6.48 17.81
N LEU A 133 -0.38 7.40 17.17
CA LEU A 133 -0.61 8.76 17.65
C LEU A 133 -2.04 8.95 18.15
N ALA A 134 -3.02 8.43 17.42
CA ALA A 134 -4.43 8.47 17.79
C ALA A 134 -5.19 7.30 17.14
N GLN A 135 -6.33 6.93 17.71
CA GLN A 135 -7.23 5.94 17.13
C GLN A 135 -8.70 6.29 17.42
N GLU A 136 -9.59 5.83 16.54
CA GLU A 136 -11.04 5.99 16.67
C GLU A 136 -11.76 4.69 16.29
N ILE A 137 -12.77 4.33 17.08
CA ILE A 137 -13.62 3.16 16.81
C ILE A 137 -14.81 3.63 15.97
N ILE A 138 -14.76 3.37 14.67
CA ILE A 138 -15.86 3.68 13.74
C ILE A 138 -16.93 2.59 13.75
N SER A 139 -16.51 1.33 13.92
CA SER A 139 -17.40 0.17 14.02
C SER A 139 -16.81 -0.82 15.01
N ALA A 140 -17.67 -1.40 15.86
CA ALA A 140 -17.28 -2.41 16.84
C ALA A 140 -16.88 -3.77 16.20
N SER A 141 -17.14 -3.95 14.89
CA SER A 141 -16.88 -5.19 14.15
C SER A 141 -15.58 -5.17 13.34
N THR A 142 -14.83 -4.07 13.38
CA THR A 142 -13.60 -3.89 12.59
C THR A 142 -12.50 -3.29 13.47
N LEU A 143 -11.25 -3.41 13.03
CA LEU A 143 -10.15 -2.70 13.70
C LEU A 143 -10.38 -1.18 13.71
N PRO A 144 -9.92 -0.46 14.76
CA PRO A 144 -10.02 1.00 14.82
C PRO A 144 -9.31 1.67 13.65
N TRP A 145 -9.81 2.83 13.25
CA TRP A 145 -9.04 3.73 12.40
C TRP A 145 -7.93 4.35 13.23
N GLN A 146 -6.79 4.62 12.60
CA GLN A 146 -5.60 5.06 13.31
C GLN A 146 -4.90 6.18 12.58
N ARG A 147 -4.27 7.05 13.35
CA ARG A 147 -3.22 7.94 12.90
C ARG A 147 -1.92 7.47 13.49
N LEU A 148 -0.98 7.19 12.62
CA LEU A 148 0.38 6.77 12.93
C LEU A 148 1.32 7.95 12.65
N THR A 149 2.32 8.13 13.51
CA THR A 149 3.40 9.10 13.28
C THR A 149 4.68 8.35 12.95
N ALA A 150 5.42 8.84 11.97
CA ALA A 150 6.75 8.32 11.68
C ALA A 150 7.68 8.59 12.87
N VAL A 151 8.51 7.61 13.19
CA VAL A 151 9.56 7.72 14.23
C VAL A 151 10.95 7.45 13.67
N GLN A 152 11.03 6.72 12.55
CA GLN A 152 12.25 6.44 11.83
C GLN A 152 11.90 6.23 10.36
N SER A 153 12.77 6.65 9.45
CA SER A 153 12.65 6.37 8.01
C SER A 153 14.00 6.01 7.43
N SER A 154 13.99 5.33 6.28
CA SER A 154 15.20 4.98 5.54
C SER A 154 15.92 6.17 4.92
N ALA A 155 15.28 7.33 4.84
CA ALA A 155 15.84 8.52 4.26
C ALA A 155 16.34 9.47 5.37
N GLU A 156 17.64 9.76 5.35
CA GLU A 156 18.15 11.02 5.88
C GLU A 156 17.54 12.19 5.07
N PRO A 157 17.49 13.43 5.61
CA PRO A 157 16.97 14.58 4.87
C PRO A 157 17.67 14.73 3.50
N GLY A 158 16.93 14.51 2.41
CA GLY A 158 17.43 14.61 1.03
C GLY A 158 17.64 13.28 0.29
N GLU A 159 17.51 12.13 0.96
CA GLU A 159 17.55 10.83 0.29
C GLU A 159 16.22 10.50 -0.41
N ALA A 160 16.33 9.90 -1.60
CA ALA A 160 15.19 9.48 -2.41
C ALA A 160 14.65 8.12 -1.93
N GLY A 161 13.35 7.91 -2.14
CA GLY A 161 12.68 6.66 -1.85
C GLY A 161 11.19 6.87 -1.67
N ARG A 162 10.40 5.86 -2.03
CA ARG A 162 8.95 5.92 -1.94
C ARG A 162 8.47 6.23 -0.52
N PHE A 163 9.08 5.65 0.51
CA PHE A 163 8.75 5.95 1.91
C PHE A 163 9.69 6.96 2.58
N ALA A 164 10.46 7.71 1.80
CA ALA A 164 11.23 8.84 2.31
C ALA A 164 10.32 9.97 2.81
N ASN A 165 10.77 10.65 3.88
CA ASN A 165 10.14 11.86 4.43
C ASN A 165 8.66 11.74 4.82
N ILE A 166 8.16 10.52 5.02
CA ILE A 166 6.81 10.28 5.54
C ILE A 166 6.73 10.83 6.96
N THR A 167 5.71 11.62 7.25
CA THR A 167 5.50 12.26 8.56
C THR A 167 4.40 11.57 9.34
N SER A 168 3.31 11.23 8.66
CA SER A 168 2.22 10.47 9.25
C SER A 168 1.55 9.58 8.23
N ILE A 169 0.87 8.56 8.75
CA ILE A 169 0.10 7.60 7.99
C ILE A 169 -1.27 7.49 8.66
N GLN A 170 -2.35 7.58 7.90
CA GLN A 170 -3.68 7.22 8.41
C GLN A 170 -4.10 5.86 7.89
N ARG A 171 -4.70 5.07 8.78
CA ARG A 171 -5.34 3.79 8.48
C ARG A 171 -6.84 3.98 8.60
N VAL A 172 -7.55 3.86 7.50
CA VAL A 172 -8.99 4.14 7.38
C VAL A 172 -9.68 3.04 6.58
N HIS A 173 -11.02 3.04 6.57
CA HIS A 173 -11.83 2.05 5.84
C HIS A 173 -11.44 0.60 6.17
N THR A 174 -11.19 0.33 7.44
CA THR A 174 -10.82 -0.99 7.96
C THR A 174 -11.98 -1.98 7.81
N SER A 175 -11.66 -3.25 7.51
CA SER A 175 -12.60 -4.36 7.51
C SER A 175 -11.90 -5.62 8.04
N GLY A 176 -12.61 -6.40 8.87
CA GLY A 176 -12.05 -7.57 9.55
C GLY A 176 -10.97 -7.23 10.58
N GLY A 177 -10.09 -8.20 10.81
CA GLY A 177 -8.92 -8.08 11.69
C GLY A 177 -9.17 -8.26 13.18
N LEU A 178 -10.42 -8.32 13.67
CA LEU A 178 -10.70 -8.61 15.08
C LEU A 178 -10.61 -10.11 15.38
N PRO A 179 -10.08 -10.52 16.56
CA PRO A 179 -10.02 -11.92 16.93
C PRO A 179 -11.45 -12.49 17.10
N PRO A 180 -11.71 -13.74 16.66
CA PRO A 180 -13.00 -14.38 16.85
C PRO A 180 -13.23 -14.80 18.31
N ASP A 181 -14.49 -15.04 18.65
CA ASP A 181 -14.95 -15.69 19.89
C ASP A 181 -15.12 -17.20 19.61
N PRO A 182 -14.65 -18.15 20.45
CA PRO A 182 -14.03 -17.99 21.77
C PRO A 182 -12.61 -17.42 21.77
N ALA A 183 -12.27 -16.76 22.88
CA ALA A 183 -10.90 -16.34 23.20
C ALA A 183 -9.92 -17.54 23.21
N CYS A 184 -8.61 -17.24 23.10
CA CYS A 184 -7.59 -18.28 23.05
C CYS A 184 -7.52 -19.15 24.32
N SER A 185 -7.19 -20.43 24.15
CA SER A 185 -7.08 -21.42 25.24
C SER A 185 -5.66 -21.95 25.45
N VAL A 186 -4.74 -21.71 24.51
CA VAL A 186 -3.36 -22.20 24.55
C VAL A 186 -2.40 -21.02 24.42
N GLU A 187 -1.63 -20.78 25.49
CA GLU A 187 -0.64 -19.71 25.56
C GLU A 187 0.39 -19.82 24.42
N ARG A 188 0.83 -18.67 23.90
CA ARG A 188 1.79 -18.52 22.78
C ARG A 188 1.28 -19.01 21.42
N THR A 189 0.03 -19.43 21.31
CA THR A 189 -0.58 -19.70 20.01
C THR A 189 -0.64 -18.41 19.19
N ALA A 190 -0.25 -18.48 17.92
CA ALA A 190 -0.39 -17.39 16.96
C ALA A 190 -1.74 -17.48 16.23
N LEU A 191 -2.34 -16.33 15.95
CA LEU A 191 -3.57 -16.20 15.16
C LEU A 191 -3.38 -15.13 14.08
N TYR A 192 -3.84 -15.43 12.88
CA TYR A 192 -3.82 -14.53 11.73
C TYR A 192 -5.27 -14.30 11.30
N VAL A 193 -5.74 -13.07 11.43
CA VAL A 193 -7.12 -12.71 11.09
C VAL A 193 -7.13 -11.89 9.81
N PRO A 194 -7.83 -12.31 8.75
CA PRO A 194 -7.94 -11.55 7.52
C PRO A 194 -8.43 -10.13 7.76
N TYR A 195 -7.77 -9.19 7.08
CA TYR A 195 -8.00 -7.76 7.26
C TYR A 195 -7.72 -6.99 5.97
N SER A 196 -8.45 -5.91 5.76
CA SER A 196 -8.18 -4.93 4.72
C SER A 196 -8.39 -3.50 5.20
N ALA A 197 -7.70 -2.54 4.57
CA ALA A 197 -7.91 -1.11 4.81
C ALA A 197 -7.33 -0.24 3.69
N THR A 198 -7.56 1.06 3.80
CA THR A 198 -6.89 2.10 3.02
C THR A 198 -5.88 2.82 3.91
N TYR A 199 -4.65 2.99 3.42
CA TYR A 199 -3.61 3.75 4.09
C TYR A 199 -3.28 5.02 3.30
N LEU A 200 -3.31 6.14 3.99
CA LEU A 200 -3.05 7.48 3.45
C LEU A 200 -1.70 7.97 3.97
N PHE A 201 -0.73 8.17 3.09
CA PHE A 201 0.65 8.52 3.43
C PHE A 201 0.89 10.01 3.19
N TYR A 202 1.39 10.69 4.23
CA TYR A 202 1.62 12.12 4.22
C TYR A 202 3.09 12.46 4.38
N ARG A 203 3.49 13.57 3.76
CA ARG A 203 4.79 14.22 3.96
C ARG A 203 4.57 15.67 4.37
N ARG A 204 5.59 16.32 4.91
CA ARG A 204 5.54 17.79 5.03
C ARG A 204 5.44 18.37 3.62
N GLY A 205 4.51 19.29 3.43
CA GLY A 205 4.56 20.19 2.28
C GLY A 205 5.90 20.91 2.32
N GLN A 206 6.56 21.00 1.17
CA GLN A 206 7.69 21.93 1.04
C GLN A 206 7.17 23.32 1.46
N PRO A 207 7.91 24.05 2.31
CA PRO A 207 7.64 25.47 2.46
C PRO A 207 7.69 26.04 1.04
N PHE A 208 6.58 26.61 0.56
CA PHE A 208 6.65 27.45 -0.62
C PHE A 208 7.52 28.64 -0.23
N THR A 209 8.81 28.60 -0.57
CA THR A 209 9.68 29.76 -0.49
C THR A 209 9.33 30.60 -1.71
N PRO A 210 8.73 31.81 -1.57
CA PRO A 210 8.48 32.68 -2.70
C PRO A 210 9.84 33.14 -3.24
N GLY A 211 10.39 32.40 -4.20
CA GLY A 211 11.75 32.59 -4.73
C GLY A 211 12.23 31.46 -5.64
N ASP A 212 11.66 30.25 -5.53
CA ASP A 212 12.08 29.09 -6.35
C ASP A 212 11.38 28.98 -7.72
N VAL A 213 10.52 29.94 -8.07
CA VAL A 213 9.78 29.94 -9.35
C VAL A 213 10.57 30.63 -10.49
N THR A 214 11.71 31.25 -10.20
CA THR A 214 12.38 32.14 -11.18
C THR A 214 13.36 31.48 -12.17
N THR A 215 13.61 30.18 -12.10
CA THR A 215 14.70 29.57 -12.89
C THR A 215 14.28 28.75 -14.10
N ASP A 216 12.99 28.52 -14.35
CA ASP A 216 12.54 27.67 -15.48
C ASP A 216 12.05 28.47 -16.71
N VAL A 217 11.57 29.70 -16.53
CA VAL A 217 11.12 30.52 -17.67
C VAL A 217 12.30 31.20 -18.40
N SER A 218 13.42 31.40 -17.71
CA SER A 218 14.57 32.14 -18.24
C SER A 218 15.48 31.29 -19.13
N GLN A 219 15.60 29.98 -18.88
CA GLN A 219 16.46 29.10 -19.70
C GLN A 219 15.80 28.71 -21.02
N GLN A 220 14.46 28.56 -21.05
CA GLN A 220 13.74 28.33 -22.32
C GLN A 220 13.72 29.57 -23.23
N ALA A 221 13.82 30.78 -22.68
CA ALA A 221 13.90 32.01 -23.47
C ALA A 221 15.30 32.27 -24.07
N VAL A 222 16.38 31.83 -23.40
CA VAL A 222 17.75 32.06 -23.89
C VAL A 222 18.11 31.08 -25.04
N GLU A 223 17.63 29.84 -24.99
CA GLU A 223 17.93 28.84 -26.03
C GLU A 223 17.13 29.06 -27.32
N ALA A 224 16.00 29.77 -27.26
CA ALA A 224 15.25 30.22 -28.43
C ALA A 224 15.90 31.41 -29.14
N ASN A 225 16.61 32.29 -28.41
CA ASN A 225 17.18 33.51 -28.99
C ASN A 225 18.54 33.27 -29.67
N CYS A 226 19.33 32.32 -29.17
CA CYS A 226 20.67 32.02 -29.72
C CYS A 226 20.64 31.28 -31.08
N LYS A 227 19.46 30.82 -31.54
CA LYS A 227 19.29 30.17 -32.85
C LYS A 227 18.99 31.13 -34.01
N SER A 228 18.76 32.42 -33.73
CA SER A 228 18.26 33.35 -34.75
C SER A 228 19.30 34.36 -35.27
N GLU A 229 20.46 34.49 -34.64
CA GLU A 229 21.44 35.51 -35.01
C GLU A 229 22.88 34.94 -35.07
N MET A 230 23.27 34.44 -36.24
CA MET A 230 24.61 34.53 -36.84
C MET A 230 24.55 33.91 -38.25
N PRO A 231 25.13 34.53 -39.29
CA PRO A 231 26.53 34.96 -39.25
C PRO A 231 26.79 36.34 -39.89
N ALA A 232 27.45 37.24 -39.15
CA ALA A 232 28.29 38.29 -39.73
C ALA A 232 29.19 38.92 -38.64
N CYS A 233 30.15 38.13 -38.13
CA CYS A 233 31.34 38.68 -37.47
C CYS A 233 32.56 37.96 -38.01
N GLU A 234 32.99 38.34 -39.22
CA GLU A 234 34.37 38.13 -39.67
C GLU A 234 34.82 39.31 -40.56
N ALA A 235 35.94 39.91 -40.15
CA ALA A 235 36.91 40.71 -40.92
C ALA A 235 36.42 41.89 -41.79
N LYS A 236 36.72 43.13 -41.41
CA LYS A 236 37.96 43.86 -41.78
C LYS A 236 37.96 45.28 -41.20
#